data_AF-A0A954U6Z8-F1
#
_entry.id   AF-A0A954U6Z8-F1
#
_cell.length_a   1.000
_cell.length_b   1.000
_cell.length_c   1.000
_cell.angle_alpha   90.00
_cell.angle_beta   90.00
_cell.angle_gamma   90.00
#
_symmetry.space_group_name_H-M   'P 1'
#
loop_
_entity.id
_entity.type
_entity.pdbx_description
1 polymer ?
#
loop_
_entity_poly.entity_id
_entity_poly.type
_entity_poly.pdbx_seq_one_letter_code
_entity_poly.pdbx_strand_id
1 'polypeptide(L)'
;AFYHERQGPVRNGLRVWIVYRVSDAALLIAAVVLHHLHGEGEFDQFLRAGSWPEGVSVLHSNQVLLVGLLLLVAAMGKSALVPFSGWLPRAMEGPTPSSAVFYGALSVHLGAFLLLRVSPILDASWVLSGIVVIVGLSTALFGGFVARVQTDIKSALSFASLTQVGLIVTEIGLGFRYVALVHLLGHASLRTLQFLRAPTLLHDYRIMENAIGEHLPHNESVRRRWLSEGTRAWMYRFALERGYLDAWLTDYIAAPFVRLLRLCDSWERRWVRFLGGGPVEVAGREPSTTTLDELL
;
A
#
# COMPACT_ATOMS: atom_id res chain seq x y z
N ALA A 1 -9.44 0.93 -15.28
CA ALA A 1 -8.74 2.21 -15.05
C ALA A 1 -9.56 3.34 -15.67
N PHE A 2 -9.57 4.55 -15.09
CA PHE A 2 -10.31 5.69 -15.68
C PHE A 2 -9.76 6.06 -17.06
N TYR A 3 -8.44 6.27 -17.15
CA TYR A 3 -7.71 6.48 -18.42
C TYR A 3 -7.37 5.13 -19.09
N HIS A 4 -8.38 4.40 -19.54
CA HIS A 4 -8.24 3.05 -20.10
C HIS A 4 -7.57 2.99 -21.48
N GLU A 5 -7.56 4.10 -22.22
CA GLU A 5 -6.87 4.21 -23.51
C GLU A 5 -5.34 4.20 -23.38
N ARG A 6 -4.82 4.52 -22.19
CA ARG A 6 -3.37 4.54 -21.92
C ARG A 6 -2.96 3.23 -21.27
N GLN A 7 -1.91 2.59 -21.81
CA GLN A 7 -1.42 1.31 -21.30
C GLN A 7 -0.89 1.39 -19.85
N GLY A 8 -0.18 2.49 -19.50
CA GLY A 8 0.39 2.70 -18.16
C GLY A 8 -0.65 2.56 -17.02
N PRO A 9 -1.74 3.36 -17.03
CA PRO A 9 -2.77 3.30 -16.00
C PRO A 9 -3.48 1.95 -15.89
N VAL A 10 -3.64 1.24 -17.01
CA VAL A 10 -4.23 -0.11 -17.01
C VAL A 10 -3.31 -1.10 -16.32
N ARG A 11 -2.03 -1.10 -16.69
CA ARG A 11 -0.99 -1.97 -16.13
C ARG A 11 -0.75 -1.73 -14.64
N ASN A 12 -0.64 -0.47 -14.26
CA ASN A 12 -0.51 -0.08 -12.86
C ASN A 12 -1.77 -0.44 -12.06
N GLY A 13 -2.96 -0.27 -12.63
CA GLY A 13 -4.22 -0.69 -12.02
C GLY A 13 -4.25 -2.20 -11.71
N LEU A 14 -3.76 -3.04 -12.63
CA LEU A 14 -3.66 -4.48 -12.40
C LEU A 14 -2.72 -4.81 -11.24
N ARG A 15 -1.52 -4.19 -11.19
CA ARG A 15 -0.57 -4.38 -10.08
C ARG A 15 -1.18 -4.00 -8.73
N VAL A 16 -1.83 -2.85 -8.64
CA VAL A 16 -2.54 -2.41 -7.42
C VAL A 16 -3.60 -3.42 -7.02
N TRP A 17 -4.40 -3.88 -7.98
CA TRP A 17 -5.46 -4.85 -7.72
C TRP A 17 -4.92 -6.18 -7.19
N ILE A 18 -3.82 -6.70 -7.73
CA ILE A 18 -3.18 -7.93 -7.25
C ILE A 18 -2.76 -7.78 -5.78
N VAL A 19 -2.09 -6.69 -5.42
CA VAL A 19 -1.68 -6.45 -4.03
C VAL A 19 -2.89 -6.40 -3.09
N TYR A 20 -3.98 -5.76 -3.53
CA TYR A 20 -5.22 -5.71 -2.75
C TYR A 20 -5.83 -7.09 -2.57
N ARG A 21 -5.85 -7.93 -3.60
CA ARG A 21 -6.39 -9.29 -3.52
C ARG A 21 -5.58 -10.18 -2.58
N VAL A 22 -4.25 -10.06 -2.58
CA VAL A 22 -3.40 -10.76 -1.60
C VAL A 22 -3.72 -10.30 -0.18
N SER A 23 -3.91 -8.99 0.01
CA SER A 23 -4.30 -8.41 1.31
C SER A 23 -5.68 -8.89 1.77
N ASP A 24 -6.65 -8.93 0.85
CA ASP A 24 -8.00 -9.39 1.10
C ASP A 24 -8.02 -10.89 1.45
N ALA A 25 -7.20 -11.70 0.79
CA ALA A 25 -7.05 -13.12 1.12
C ALA A 25 -6.51 -13.30 2.54
N ALA A 26 -5.48 -12.54 2.94
CA ALA A 26 -4.96 -12.60 4.31
C ALA A 26 -6.02 -12.21 5.35
N LEU A 27 -6.81 -11.16 5.07
CA LEU A 27 -7.91 -10.72 5.93
C LEU A 27 -9.02 -11.77 6.03
N LEU A 28 -9.40 -12.39 4.91
CA LEU A 28 -10.40 -13.46 4.87
C LEU A 28 -9.93 -14.71 5.62
N ILE A 29 -8.67 -15.11 5.45
CA ILE A 29 -8.09 -16.24 6.19
C ILE A 29 -8.09 -15.92 7.70
N ALA A 30 -7.72 -14.70 8.10
CA ALA A 30 -7.80 -14.29 9.49
C ALA A 30 -9.22 -14.39 10.05
N ALA A 31 -10.22 -13.92 9.29
CA ALA A 31 -11.63 -14.00 9.68
C ALA A 31 -12.12 -15.45 9.81
N VAL A 32 -11.77 -16.33 8.87
CA VAL A 32 -12.13 -17.76 8.91
C VAL A 32 -11.46 -18.46 10.09
N VAL A 33 -10.17 -18.20 10.35
CA VAL A 33 -9.45 -18.75 11.51
C VAL A 33 -10.09 -18.28 12.82
N LEU A 34 -10.40 -16.99 12.94
CA LEU A 34 -11.08 -16.44 14.12
C LEU A 34 -12.44 -17.12 14.36
N HIS A 35 -13.23 -17.26 13.29
CA HIS A 35 -14.53 -17.92 13.35
C HIS A 35 -14.42 -19.39 13.77
N HIS A 36 -13.46 -20.13 13.21
CA HIS A 36 -13.22 -21.53 13.58
C HIS A 36 -12.79 -21.69 15.05
N LEU A 37 -12.08 -20.71 15.61
CA LEU A 37 -11.58 -20.80 16.98
C LEU A 37 -12.63 -20.48 18.05
N HIS A 38 -13.56 -19.56 17.78
CA HIS A 38 -14.52 -19.06 18.80
C HIS A 38 -15.99 -19.23 18.41
N GLY A 39 -16.30 -19.70 17.20
CA GLY A 39 -17.67 -19.91 16.72
C GLY A 39 -18.43 -18.64 16.35
N GLU A 40 -17.86 -17.48 16.63
CA GLU A 40 -18.48 -16.16 16.46
C GLU A 40 -17.74 -15.35 15.38
N GLY A 41 -18.42 -14.37 14.77
CA GLY A 41 -17.90 -13.59 13.64
C GLY A 41 -17.75 -12.09 13.92
N GLU A 42 -18.08 -11.64 15.13
CA GLU A 42 -18.13 -10.22 15.47
C GLU A 42 -16.88 -9.76 16.20
N PHE A 43 -16.31 -8.63 15.76
CA PHE A 43 -15.11 -8.03 16.39
C PHE A 43 -15.26 -7.78 17.89
N ASP A 44 -16.46 -7.43 18.34
CA ASP A 44 -16.75 -7.08 19.74
C ASP A 44 -16.67 -8.31 20.66
N GLN A 45 -17.06 -9.48 20.16
CA GLN A 45 -17.10 -10.73 20.91
C GLN A 45 -15.70 -11.34 21.14
N PHE A 46 -14.72 -11.00 20.28
CA PHE A 46 -13.32 -11.40 20.48
C PHE A 46 -12.58 -10.55 21.54
N LEU A 47 -13.20 -9.48 22.03
CA LEU A 47 -12.69 -8.60 23.07
C LEU A 47 -13.51 -8.85 24.35
N ARG A 48 -13.12 -9.85 25.15
CA ARG A 48 -13.94 -10.39 26.27
C ARG A 48 -14.36 -9.36 27.34
N ALA A 49 -13.69 -8.22 27.39
CA ALA A 49 -13.90 -7.24 28.44
C ALA A 49 -13.41 -5.86 27.98
N GLY A 50 -14.34 -4.94 27.74
CA GLY A 50 -14.05 -3.53 27.48
C GLY A 50 -14.31 -3.10 26.04
N SER A 51 -14.91 -1.91 25.89
CA SER A 51 -14.92 -1.24 24.60
C SER A 51 -13.49 -0.86 24.20
N TRP A 52 -13.22 -0.79 22.91
CA TRP A 52 -12.00 -0.17 22.41
C TRP A 52 -11.80 1.20 23.09
N PRO A 53 -10.61 1.52 23.62
CA PRO A 53 -9.35 0.80 23.48
C PRO A 53 -9.00 -0.24 24.56
N GLU A 54 -9.77 -0.35 25.63
CA GLU A 54 -9.43 -1.13 26.85
C GLU A 54 -9.80 -2.62 26.76
N GLY A 55 -10.17 -3.09 25.56
CA GLY A 55 -10.53 -4.48 25.29
C GLY A 55 -9.38 -5.44 25.62
N VAL A 56 -9.71 -6.65 26.12
CA VAL A 56 -8.73 -7.73 26.32
C VAL A 56 -8.98 -8.87 25.36
N SER A 57 -7.94 -9.35 24.67
CA SER A 57 -8.06 -10.45 23.72
C SER A 57 -8.36 -11.78 24.41
N VAL A 58 -9.28 -12.57 23.85
CA VAL A 58 -9.61 -13.94 24.32
C VAL A 58 -8.64 -15.03 23.86
N LEU A 59 -7.80 -14.70 22.89
CA LEU A 59 -6.98 -15.65 22.15
C LEU A 59 -5.81 -16.17 23.01
N HIS A 60 -5.48 -17.45 22.85
CA HIS A 60 -4.25 -18.00 23.41
C HIS A 60 -3.02 -17.49 22.64
N SER A 61 -1.84 -17.50 23.28
CA SER A 61 -0.61 -16.88 22.73
C SER A 61 -0.28 -17.30 21.28
N ASN A 62 -0.39 -18.59 20.93
CA ASN A 62 -0.14 -19.06 19.56
C ASN A 62 -1.19 -18.58 18.55
N GLN A 63 -2.44 -18.45 18.98
CA GLN A 63 -3.55 -17.97 18.14
C GLN A 63 -3.44 -16.46 17.89
N VAL A 64 -3.04 -15.71 18.92
CA VAL A 64 -2.76 -14.26 18.83
C VAL A 64 -1.72 -14.00 17.74
N LEU A 65 -0.61 -14.74 17.74
CA LEU A 65 0.45 -14.53 16.77
C LEU A 65 0.00 -14.88 15.35
N LEU A 66 -0.68 -16.03 15.16
CA LEU A 66 -1.17 -16.45 13.84
C LEU A 66 -2.16 -15.44 13.25
N VAL A 67 -3.22 -15.11 14.00
CA VAL A 67 -4.25 -14.16 13.55
C VAL A 67 -3.66 -12.77 13.37
N GLY A 68 -2.85 -12.32 14.33
CA GLY A 68 -2.20 -11.02 14.30
C GLY A 68 -1.28 -10.84 13.09
N LEU A 69 -0.51 -11.86 12.71
CA LEU A 69 0.34 -11.81 11.52
C LEU A 69 -0.49 -11.77 10.22
N LEU A 70 -1.58 -12.52 10.13
CA LEU A 70 -2.48 -12.45 8.97
C LEU A 70 -3.11 -11.06 8.82
N LEU A 71 -3.58 -10.48 9.93
CA LEU A 71 -4.13 -9.12 9.96
C LEU A 71 -3.06 -8.07 9.65
N LEU A 72 -1.82 -8.28 10.11
CA LEU A 72 -0.69 -7.42 9.77
C LEU A 72 -0.38 -7.46 8.27
N VAL A 73 -0.34 -8.65 7.65
CA VAL A 73 -0.14 -8.77 6.19
C VAL A 73 -1.25 -8.04 5.43
N ALA A 74 -2.51 -8.20 5.85
CA ALA A 74 -3.63 -7.47 5.27
C ALA A 74 -3.47 -5.94 5.41
N ALA A 75 -3.09 -5.48 6.60
CA ALA A 75 -2.83 -4.06 6.87
C ALA A 75 -1.66 -3.52 6.03
N MET A 76 -0.57 -4.27 5.91
CA MET A 76 0.61 -3.89 5.15
C MET A 76 0.28 -3.64 3.68
N GLY A 77 -0.46 -4.56 3.04
CA GLY A 77 -0.84 -4.37 1.64
C GLY A 77 -1.85 -3.24 1.45
N LYS A 78 -2.87 -3.11 2.31
CA LYS A 78 -3.87 -2.02 2.23
C LYS A 78 -3.28 -0.63 2.46
N SER A 79 -2.26 -0.52 3.31
CA SER A 79 -1.62 0.76 3.69
C SER A 79 -0.30 1.03 2.97
N ALA A 80 0.08 0.22 1.97
CA ALA A 80 1.34 0.36 1.24
C ALA A 80 2.58 0.35 2.16
N LEU A 81 2.54 -0.43 3.25
CA LEU A 81 3.71 -0.63 4.11
C LEU A 81 4.73 -1.50 3.39
N VAL A 82 6.02 -1.34 3.71
CA VAL A 82 7.09 -2.19 3.14
C VAL A 82 6.77 -3.66 3.46
N PRO A 83 6.78 -4.57 2.47
CA PRO A 83 7.34 -4.40 1.11
C PRO A 83 6.36 -3.92 0.04
N PHE A 84 5.07 -3.72 0.35
CA PHE A 84 4.00 -3.35 -0.59
C PHE A 84 3.95 -1.86 -0.97
N SER A 85 5.00 -1.09 -0.70
CA SER A 85 5.02 0.37 -0.91
C SER A 85 4.82 0.83 -2.36
N GLY A 86 5.14 -0.03 -3.33
CA GLY A 86 5.18 0.30 -4.74
C GLY A 86 3.83 0.64 -5.38
N TRP A 87 2.73 0.13 -4.84
CA TRP A 87 1.42 0.28 -5.49
C TRP A 87 0.88 1.70 -5.35
N LEU A 88 1.16 2.40 -4.24
CA LEU A 88 0.60 3.73 -3.98
C LEU A 88 1.00 4.79 -5.02
N PRO A 89 2.30 5.02 -5.30
CA PRO A 89 2.69 6.00 -6.32
C PRO A 89 2.19 5.61 -7.72
N ARG A 90 2.05 4.32 -8.03
CA ARG A 90 1.50 3.84 -9.31
C ARG A 90 0.01 4.15 -9.44
N ALA A 91 -0.72 4.13 -8.34
CA ALA A 91 -2.14 4.45 -8.31
C ALA A 91 -2.42 5.95 -8.59
N MET A 92 -1.40 6.81 -8.50
CA MET A 92 -1.50 8.26 -8.73
C MET A 92 -1.65 8.67 -10.19
N GLU A 93 -1.53 7.73 -11.13
CA GLU A 93 -1.86 7.96 -12.53
C GLU A 93 -3.37 8.18 -12.75
N GLY A 94 -4.19 7.90 -11.74
CA GLY A 94 -5.61 8.25 -11.74
C GLY A 94 -5.87 9.76 -11.66
N PRO A 95 -7.15 10.17 -11.83
CA PRO A 95 -7.57 11.56 -11.65
C PRO A 95 -7.19 12.08 -10.26
N THR A 96 -6.77 13.34 -10.19
CA THR A 96 -6.34 13.96 -8.93
C THR A 96 -7.43 13.97 -7.85
N PRO A 97 -8.72 14.26 -8.14
CA PRO A 97 -9.78 14.17 -7.12
C PRO A 97 -9.96 12.76 -6.57
N SER A 98 -9.88 11.74 -7.45
CA SER A 98 -9.91 10.33 -7.03
C SER A 98 -8.73 10.01 -6.12
N SER A 99 -7.55 10.52 -6.44
CA SER A 99 -6.35 10.29 -5.63
C SER A 99 -6.48 10.94 -4.25
N ALA A 100 -7.05 12.14 -4.16
CA ALA A 100 -7.30 12.82 -2.90
C ALA A 100 -8.24 12.02 -1.98
N VAL A 101 -9.36 11.52 -2.50
CA VAL A 101 -10.33 10.74 -1.70
C VAL A 101 -9.77 9.37 -1.31
N PHE A 102 -9.37 8.58 -2.30
CA PHE A 102 -8.98 7.19 -2.03
C PHE A 102 -7.61 7.09 -1.38
N TYR A 103 -6.62 7.84 -1.82
CA TYR A 103 -5.25 7.67 -1.37
C TYR A 103 -4.81 8.77 -0.40
N GLY A 104 -5.49 9.92 -0.42
CA GLY A 104 -5.29 10.98 0.56
C GLY A 104 -6.09 10.78 1.85
N ALA A 105 -7.32 10.26 1.78
CA ALA A 105 -8.20 10.19 2.97
C ALA A 105 -8.45 8.77 3.51
N LEU A 106 -8.68 7.80 2.62
CA LEU A 106 -9.29 6.51 3.03
C LEU A 106 -8.31 5.34 3.00
N SER A 107 -7.89 4.94 1.81
CA SER A 107 -7.33 3.61 1.56
C SER A 107 -5.99 3.38 2.25
N VAL A 108 -5.10 4.37 2.25
CA VAL A 108 -3.78 4.23 2.91
C VAL A 108 -3.92 4.16 4.43
N HIS A 109 -5.04 4.60 4.98
CA HIS A 109 -5.31 4.57 6.42
C HIS A 109 -6.10 3.33 6.85
N LEU A 110 -6.73 2.58 5.93
CA LEU A 110 -7.53 1.41 6.28
C LEU A 110 -6.73 0.32 7.02
N GLY A 111 -5.49 0.06 6.62
CA GLY A 111 -4.63 -0.92 7.31
C GLY A 111 -4.25 -0.46 8.72
N ALA A 112 -3.87 0.81 8.88
CA ALA A 112 -3.61 1.40 10.19
C ALA A 112 -4.87 1.40 11.08
N PHE A 113 -6.04 1.72 10.54
CA PHE A 113 -7.31 1.67 11.25
C PHE A 113 -7.66 0.22 11.69
N LEU A 114 -7.43 -0.77 10.82
CA LEU A 114 -7.59 -2.18 11.17
C LEU A 114 -6.70 -2.53 12.38
N LEU A 115 -5.40 -2.23 12.32
CA LEU A 115 -4.46 -2.49 13.42
C LEU A 115 -4.87 -1.78 14.71
N LEU A 116 -5.36 -0.55 14.60
CA LEU A 116 -5.87 0.20 15.75
C LEU A 116 -7.09 -0.50 16.39
N ARG A 117 -8.03 -0.98 15.58
CA ARG A 117 -9.22 -1.72 16.03
C ARG A 117 -8.87 -3.05 16.69
N VAL A 118 -7.84 -3.73 16.19
CA VAL A 118 -7.36 -5.00 16.77
C VAL A 118 -6.23 -4.81 17.77
N SER A 119 -6.01 -3.59 18.28
CA SER A 119 -4.93 -3.31 19.24
C SER A 119 -4.93 -4.20 20.49
N PRO A 120 -6.06 -4.70 21.02
CA PRO A 120 -6.02 -5.71 22.09
C PRO A 120 -5.29 -7.01 21.73
N ILE A 121 -5.32 -7.43 20.46
CA ILE A 121 -4.55 -8.58 19.96
C ILE A 121 -3.06 -8.24 19.93
N LEU A 122 -2.71 -6.99 19.63
CA LEU A 122 -1.32 -6.51 19.67
C LEU A 122 -0.78 -6.50 21.12
N ASP A 123 -1.58 -6.05 22.08
CA ASP A 123 -1.19 -6.04 23.51
C ASP A 123 -0.94 -7.44 24.06
N ALA A 124 -1.68 -8.42 23.57
CA ALA A 124 -1.55 -9.81 23.99
C ALA A 124 -0.25 -10.48 23.51
N SER A 125 0.51 -9.85 22.61
CA SER A 125 1.79 -10.38 22.12
C SER A 125 2.81 -9.27 21.84
N TRP A 126 3.81 -9.18 22.73
CA TRP A 126 4.95 -8.28 22.55
C TRP A 126 5.73 -8.54 21.26
N VAL A 127 5.81 -9.81 20.82
CA VAL A 127 6.47 -10.19 19.56
C VAL A 127 5.73 -9.57 18.38
N LEU A 128 4.40 -9.71 18.35
CA LEU A 128 3.56 -9.15 17.29
C LEU A 128 3.68 -7.63 17.26
N SER A 129 3.54 -6.97 18.41
CA SER A 129 3.71 -5.52 18.53
C SER A 129 5.10 -5.05 18.07
N GLY A 130 6.16 -5.78 18.42
CA GLY A 130 7.51 -5.51 17.95
C GLY A 130 7.65 -5.59 16.42
N ILE A 131 7.02 -6.58 15.78
CA ILE A 131 6.99 -6.69 14.32
C ILE A 131 6.25 -5.49 13.70
N VAL A 132 5.11 -5.08 14.26
CA VAL A 132 4.35 -3.91 13.80
C VAL A 132 5.22 -2.64 13.87
N VAL A 133 5.94 -2.43 14.97
CA VAL A 133 6.88 -1.30 15.14
C VAL A 133 7.99 -1.33 14.09
N ILE A 134 8.61 -2.50 13.86
CA ILE A 134 9.68 -2.64 12.86
C ILE A 134 9.16 -2.34 11.44
N VAL A 135 7.98 -2.85 11.09
CA VAL A 135 7.34 -2.58 9.79
C VAL A 135 6.99 -1.10 9.65
N GLY A 136 6.42 -0.48 10.69
CA GLY A 136 6.09 0.95 10.68
C GLY A 136 7.32 1.83 10.52
N LEU A 137 8.37 1.59 11.31
CA LEU A 137 9.59 2.39 11.29
C LEU A 137 10.38 2.20 9.98
N SER A 138 10.50 0.97 9.48
CA SER A 138 11.15 0.70 8.20
C SER A 138 10.38 1.38 7.05
N THR A 139 9.04 1.36 7.07
CA THR A 139 8.22 2.07 6.10
C THR A 139 8.40 3.59 6.20
N ALA A 140 8.46 4.13 7.42
CA ALA A 140 8.64 5.56 7.64
C ALA A 140 9.98 6.05 7.08
N LEU A 141 11.07 5.34 7.40
CA LEU A 141 12.41 5.64 6.91
C LEU A 141 12.50 5.49 5.39
N PHE A 142 11.95 4.40 4.85
CA PHE A 142 11.93 4.15 3.41
C PHE A 142 11.16 5.24 2.65
N GLY A 143 9.93 5.54 3.08
CA GLY A 143 9.10 6.58 2.46
C GLY A 143 9.75 7.95 2.52
N GLY A 144 10.33 8.31 3.67
CA GLY A 144 10.98 9.61 3.85
C GLY A 144 12.22 9.76 2.97
N PHE A 145 12.92 8.66 2.72
CA PHE A 145 14.09 8.64 1.86
C PHE A 145 13.72 8.71 0.37
N VAL A 146 12.77 7.88 -0.08
CA VAL A 146 12.34 7.81 -1.47
C VAL A 146 11.58 9.07 -1.91
N ALA A 147 10.81 9.71 -1.02
CA ALA A 147 10.09 10.95 -1.31
C ALA A 147 11.01 12.08 -1.80
N ARG A 148 12.27 12.12 -1.33
CA ARG A 148 13.23 13.20 -1.64
C ARG A 148 13.78 13.14 -3.06
N VAL A 149 13.68 12.00 -3.73
CA VAL A 149 14.22 11.81 -5.09
C VAL A 149 13.11 11.73 -6.13
N GLN A 150 11.83 11.81 -5.73
CA GLN A 150 10.73 11.82 -6.68
C GLN A 150 10.70 13.15 -7.45
N THR A 151 10.53 13.05 -8.76
CA THR A 151 10.50 14.21 -9.67
C THR A 151 9.09 14.76 -9.89
N ASP A 152 8.05 13.99 -9.56
CA ASP A 152 6.66 14.41 -9.68
C ASP A 152 5.99 14.60 -8.30
N ILE A 153 5.11 15.60 -8.22
CA ILE A 153 4.46 16.00 -6.96
C ILE A 153 3.59 14.89 -6.37
N LYS A 154 2.93 14.07 -7.21
CA LYS A 154 2.00 13.04 -6.71
C LYS A 154 2.75 11.87 -6.10
N SER A 155 3.82 11.39 -6.73
CA SER A 155 4.68 10.34 -6.17
C SER A 155 5.41 10.83 -4.94
N ALA A 156 5.95 12.06 -4.96
CA ALA A 156 6.57 12.67 -3.77
C ALA A 156 5.59 12.71 -2.59
N LEU A 157 4.35 13.15 -2.85
CA LEU A 157 3.31 13.21 -1.84
C LEU A 157 2.87 11.82 -1.36
N SER A 158 2.86 10.83 -2.26
CA SER A 158 2.57 9.43 -1.92
C SER A 158 3.59 8.84 -0.95
N PHE A 159 4.89 9.00 -1.22
CA PHE A 159 5.93 8.53 -0.30
C PHE A 159 5.96 9.33 1.01
N ALA A 160 5.61 10.61 0.97
CA ALA A 160 5.37 11.39 2.19
C ALA A 160 4.18 10.85 2.99
N SER A 161 3.12 10.35 2.33
CA SER A 161 2.03 9.62 3.00
C SER A 161 2.51 8.32 3.63
N LEU A 162 3.31 7.50 2.92
CA LEU A 162 3.92 6.29 3.49
C LEU A 162 4.74 6.61 4.74
N THR A 163 5.45 7.73 4.73
CA THR A 163 6.24 8.17 5.89
C THR A 163 5.34 8.33 7.12
N GLN A 164 4.26 9.10 6.98
CA GLN A 164 3.34 9.39 8.08
C GLN A 164 2.53 8.15 8.49
N VAL A 165 2.07 7.34 7.53
CA VAL A 165 1.37 6.08 7.83
C VAL A 165 2.30 5.10 8.55
N GLY A 166 3.58 5.01 8.18
CA GLY A 166 4.57 4.23 8.91
C GLY A 166 4.76 4.70 10.37
N LEU A 167 4.75 6.01 10.60
CA LEU A 167 4.77 6.57 11.96
C LEU A 167 3.49 6.22 12.74
N ILE A 168 2.30 6.37 12.14
CA ILE A 168 1.02 5.97 12.75
C ILE A 168 1.03 4.48 13.12
N VAL A 169 1.51 3.60 12.24
CA VAL A 169 1.62 2.16 12.52
C VAL A 169 2.61 1.89 13.66
N THR A 170 3.71 2.66 13.73
CA THR A 170 4.67 2.59 14.83
C THR A 170 4.01 3.01 16.16
N GLU A 171 3.25 4.10 16.16
CA GLU A 171 2.49 4.56 17.33
C GLU A 171 1.49 3.50 17.82
N ILE A 172 0.80 2.82 16.89
CA ILE A 172 -0.10 1.71 17.21
C ILE A 172 0.67 0.56 17.86
N GLY A 173 1.81 0.14 17.29
CA GLY A 173 2.63 -0.94 17.84
C GLY A 173 3.28 -0.61 19.19
N LEU A 174 3.47 0.67 19.51
CA LEU A 174 3.93 1.15 20.82
C LEU A 174 2.78 1.30 21.84
N GLY A 175 1.52 1.10 21.43
CA GLY A 175 0.34 1.23 22.28
C GLY A 175 -0.22 2.65 22.39
N PHE A 176 0.26 3.63 21.63
CA PHE A 176 -0.21 5.02 21.66
C PHE A 176 -1.49 5.23 20.84
N ARG A 177 -2.57 4.56 21.23
CA ARG A 177 -3.83 4.47 20.45
C ARG A 177 -4.48 5.81 20.11
N TYR A 178 -4.62 6.69 21.10
CA TYR A 178 -5.25 8.00 20.88
C TYR A 178 -4.37 8.94 20.04
N VAL A 179 -3.05 8.89 20.25
CA VAL A 179 -2.09 9.64 19.43
C VAL A 179 -2.19 9.18 17.98
N ALA A 180 -2.14 7.86 17.75
CA ALA A 180 -2.29 7.27 16.42
C ALA A 180 -3.62 7.64 15.76
N LEU A 181 -4.72 7.65 16.50
CA LEU A 181 -6.04 8.05 15.97
C LEU A 181 -6.08 9.52 15.54
N VAL A 182 -5.61 10.43 16.40
CA VAL A 182 -5.57 11.86 16.09
C VAL A 182 -4.62 12.12 14.92
N HIS A 183 -3.46 11.47 14.91
CA HIS A 183 -2.49 11.56 13.83
C HIS A 183 -3.09 11.05 12.50
N LEU A 184 -3.79 9.91 12.52
CA LEU A 184 -4.50 9.35 11.36
C LEU A 184 -5.51 10.35 10.78
N LEU A 185 -6.37 10.94 11.61
CA LEU A 185 -7.38 11.92 11.18
C LEU A 185 -6.76 13.23 10.65
N GLY A 186 -5.76 13.75 11.35
CA GLY A 186 -5.04 14.94 10.94
C GLY A 186 -4.31 14.72 9.61
N HIS A 187 -3.65 13.57 9.46
CA HIS A 187 -2.96 13.20 8.24
C HIS A 187 -3.93 13.04 7.06
N ALA A 188 -5.06 12.34 7.25
CA ALA A 188 -6.08 12.18 6.21
C ALA A 188 -6.62 13.53 5.71
N SER A 189 -6.91 14.44 6.65
CA SER A 189 -7.41 15.78 6.33
C SER A 189 -6.37 16.59 5.54
N LEU A 190 -5.13 16.66 6.05
CA LEU A 190 -4.04 17.41 5.42
C LEU A 190 -3.71 16.87 4.03
N ARG A 191 -3.62 15.53 3.90
CA ARG A 191 -3.21 14.90 2.66
C ARG A 191 -4.25 15.05 1.56
N THR A 192 -5.52 14.96 1.91
CA THR A 192 -6.64 15.25 0.99
C THR A 192 -6.52 16.65 0.42
N LEU A 193 -6.30 17.66 1.29
CA LEU A 193 -6.12 19.04 0.86
C LEU A 193 -4.89 19.21 -0.04
N GLN A 194 -3.76 18.60 0.30
CA GLN A 194 -2.54 18.67 -0.51
C GLN A 194 -2.72 18.05 -1.90
N PHE A 195 -3.40 16.90 -2.01
CA PHE A 195 -3.68 16.30 -3.31
C PHE A 195 -4.62 17.17 -4.15
N LEU A 196 -5.66 17.75 -3.55
CA LEU A 196 -6.58 18.66 -4.25
C LEU A 196 -5.89 19.94 -4.72
N ARG A 197 -4.98 20.49 -3.92
CA ARG A 197 -4.25 21.73 -4.24
C ARG A 197 -3.06 21.52 -5.19
N ALA A 198 -2.56 20.29 -5.34
CA ALA A 198 -1.38 20.00 -6.14
C ALA A 198 -1.42 20.55 -7.58
N PRO A 199 -2.53 20.47 -8.34
CA PRO A 199 -2.62 21.05 -9.68
C PRO A 199 -2.54 22.58 -9.68
N THR A 200 -3.22 23.24 -8.74
CA THR A 200 -3.21 24.71 -8.61
C THR A 200 -1.83 25.20 -8.21
N LEU A 201 -1.16 24.53 -7.26
CA LEU A 201 0.21 24.88 -6.86
C LEU A 201 1.20 24.80 -8.03
N LEU A 202 1.06 23.78 -8.89
CA LEU A 202 1.91 23.64 -10.07
C LEU A 202 1.64 24.77 -11.08
N HIS A 203 0.38 25.20 -11.21
CA HIS A 203 0.01 26.33 -12.06
C HIS A 203 0.58 27.65 -11.53
N ASP A 204 0.40 27.91 -10.24
CA ASP A 204 0.92 29.12 -9.56
C ASP A 204 2.44 29.22 -9.71
N TYR A 205 3.16 28.10 -9.50
CA TYR A 205 4.61 28.06 -9.63
C TYR A 205 5.07 28.39 -11.05
N ARG A 206 4.40 27.84 -12.08
CA ARG A 206 4.69 28.15 -13.49
C ARG A 206 4.40 29.62 -13.84
N ILE A 207 3.33 30.19 -13.29
CA ILE A 207 3.04 31.63 -13.47
C ILE A 207 4.17 32.46 -12.87
N MET A 208 4.65 32.12 -11.68
CA MET A 208 5.76 32.84 -11.03
C MET A 208 7.05 32.73 -11.83
N GLU A 209 7.45 31.54 -12.27
CA GLU A 209 8.65 31.36 -13.11
C GLU A 209 8.55 32.15 -14.43
N ASN A 210 7.38 32.10 -15.08
CA ASN A 210 7.15 32.88 -16.30
C ASN A 210 7.19 34.41 -16.05
N ALA A 211 6.73 34.86 -14.89
CA ALA A 211 6.76 36.28 -14.52
C ALA A 211 8.16 36.77 -14.16
N ILE A 212 9.00 35.92 -13.56
CA ILE A 212 10.39 36.23 -13.19
C ILE A 212 11.31 36.11 -14.42
N GLY A 213 10.99 35.22 -15.37
CA GLY A 213 11.81 34.95 -16.55
C GLY A 213 13.01 34.03 -16.27
N GLU A 214 13.15 33.53 -15.04
CA GLU A 214 14.17 32.58 -14.60
C GLU A 214 13.53 31.45 -13.78
N HIS A 215 14.21 30.29 -13.74
CA HIS A 215 13.81 29.20 -12.86
C HIS A 215 14.05 29.61 -11.41
N LEU A 216 13.10 29.30 -10.52
CA LEU A 216 13.25 29.62 -9.11
C LEU A 216 14.48 28.91 -8.52
N PRO A 217 15.30 29.61 -7.71
CA PRO A 217 16.54 29.05 -7.21
C PRO A 217 16.26 27.81 -6.35
N HIS A 218 16.81 26.67 -6.76
CA HIS A 218 16.79 25.47 -5.94
C HIS A 218 17.71 25.67 -4.74
N ASN A 219 17.14 25.68 -3.55
CA ASN A 219 17.89 25.80 -2.29
C ASN A 219 18.83 24.59 -2.14
N GLU A 220 20.12 24.81 -2.40
CA GLU A 220 21.18 23.81 -2.21
C GLU A 220 21.16 23.31 -0.76
N SER A 221 20.73 22.06 -0.54
CA SER A 221 20.59 21.51 0.80
C SER A 221 21.93 21.49 1.55
N VAL A 222 21.93 22.07 2.76
CA VAL A 222 23.00 22.10 3.77
C VAL A 222 23.63 20.71 4.06
N ARG A 223 22.97 19.61 3.68
CA ARG A 223 23.41 18.21 3.90
C ARG A 223 24.57 17.74 3.02
N ARG A 224 25.11 18.55 2.10
CA ARG A 224 26.30 18.19 1.29
C ARG A 224 27.53 17.86 2.14
N ARG A 225 27.58 18.30 3.41
CA ARG A 225 28.78 18.22 4.26
C ARG A 225 28.99 16.91 5.03
N TRP A 226 27.98 16.03 5.14
CA TRP A 226 28.00 14.92 6.12
C TRP A 226 28.10 13.50 5.52
N LEU A 227 28.05 13.34 4.19
CA LEU A 227 28.03 12.02 3.53
C LEU A 227 29.13 11.91 2.47
N SER A 228 29.83 10.78 2.45
CA SER A 228 30.76 10.40 1.38
C SER A 228 30.05 10.32 0.02
N GLU A 229 30.75 10.66 -1.05
CA GLU A 229 30.18 10.70 -2.40
C GLU A 229 29.65 9.33 -2.85
N GLY A 230 30.38 8.25 -2.55
CA GLY A 230 29.96 6.89 -2.89
C GLY A 230 28.68 6.48 -2.19
N THR A 231 28.58 6.75 -0.88
CA THR A 231 27.37 6.48 -0.09
C THR A 231 26.19 7.29 -0.61
N ARG A 232 26.40 8.58 -0.93
CA ARG A 232 25.36 9.44 -1.49
C ARG A 232 24.86 8.92 -2.84
N ALA A 233 25.75 8.51 -3.73
CA ALA A 233 25.37 7.97 -5.04
C ALA A 233 24.61 6.65 -4.90
N TRP A 234 25.05 5.75 -4.02
CA TRP A 234 24.36 4.50 -3.73
C TRP A 234 22.97 4.75 -3.14
N MET A 235 22.89 5.63 -2.13
CA MET A 235 21.64 6.05 -1.51
C MET A 235 20.69 6.62 -2.58
N TYR A 236 21.15 7.55 -3.40
CA TYR A 236 20.35 8.14 -4.46
C TYR A 236 19.80 7.08 -5.43
N ARG A 237 20.64 6.15 -5.90
CA ARG A 237 20.22 5.04 -6.77
C ARG A 237 19.20 4.13 -6.08
N PHE A 238 19.45 3.75 -4.83
CA PHE A 238 18.51 2.95 -4.04
C PHE A 238 17.14 3.63 -3.92
N ALA A 239 17.13 4.94 -3.64
CA ALA A 239 15.89 5.71 -3.54
C ALA A 239 15.17 5.79 -4.89
N LEU A 240 15.92 6.04 -5.97
CA LEU A 240 15.39 6.18 -7.32
C LEU A 240 14.71 4.88 -7.77
N GLU A 241 15.37 3.74 -7.50
CA GLU A 241 14.86 2.39 -7.76
C GLU A 241 13.87 1.89 -6.70
N ARG A 242 13.47 2.74 -5.74
CA ARG A 242 12.50 2.41 -4.67
C ARG A 242 12.90 1.13 -3.91
N GLY A 243 14.20 0.95 -3.69
CA GLY A 243 14.78 -0.19 -3.00
C GLY A 243 14.56 -1.54 -3.69
N TYR A 244 14.27 -1.55 -5.00
CA TYR A 244 13.95 -2.74 -5.79
C TYR A 244 12.71 -3.52 -5.28
N LEU A 245 11.92 -2.93 -4.39
CA LEU A 245 10.71 -3.56 -3.84
C LEU A 245 9.68 -3.83 -4.94
N ASP A 246 9.59 -2.94 -5.93
CA ASP A 246 8.67 -3.10 -7.06
C ASP A 246 9.02 -4.33 -7.91
N ALA A 247 10.31 -4.56 -8.16
CA ALA A 247 10.79 -5.75 -8.89
C ALA A 247 10.50 -7.01 -8.07
N TRP A 248 10.83 -6.99 -6.78
CA TRP A 248 10.55 -8.09 -5.87
C TRP A 248 9.05 -8.45 -5.82
N LEU A 249 8.16 -7.48 -5.66
CA LEU A 249 6.72 -7.70 -5.69
C LEU A 249 6.26 -8.27 -7.03
N THR A 250 6.84 -7.81 -8.14
CA THR A 250 6.49 -8.29 -9.48
C THR A 250 6.87 -9.75 -9.64
N ASP A 251 8.12 -10.11 -9.31
CA ASP A 251 8.67 -11.43 -9.53
C ASP A 251 8.06 -12.48 -8.60
N TYR A 252 7.87 -12.14 -7.32
CA TYR A 252 7.48 -13.08 -6.29
C TYR A 252 5.99 -13.07 -5.96
N ILE A 253 5.24 -12.03 -6.31
CA ILE A 253 3.80 -11.94 -6.01
C ILE A 253 2.98 -11.85 -7.29
N ALA A 254 3.23 -10.87 -8.14
CA ALA A 254 2.36 -10.61 -9.30
C ALA A 254 2.51 -11.66 -10.41
N ALA A 255 3.75 -12.01 -10.79
CA ALA A 255 4.02 -12.99 -11.82
C ALA A 255 3.44 -14.39 -11.51
N PRO A 256 3.66 -15.00 -10.32
CA PRO A 256 3.06 -16.29 -10.01
C PRO A 256 1.53 -16.22 -9.96
N PHE A 257 0.97 -15.12 -9.44
CA PHE A 257 -0.48 -14.93 -9.40
C PHE A 257 -1.10 -14.86 -10.81
N VAL A 258 -0.49 -14.10 -11.73
CA VAL A 258 -0.95 -14.02 -13.13
C VAL A 258 -0.79 -15.35 -13.85
N ARG A 259 0.31 -16.09 -13.62
CA ARG A 259 0.48 -17.44 -14.17
C ARG A 259 -0.63 -18.38 -13.70
N LEU A 260 -0.98 -18.34 -12.42
CA LEU A 260 -2.10 -19.13 -11.87
C LEU A 260 -3.43 -18.77 -12.56
N LEU A 261 -3.73 -17.48 -12.72
CA LEU A 261 -4.96 -17.06 -13.41
C LEU A 261 -5.00 -17.53 -14.87
N ARG A 262 -3.87 -17.46 -15.59
CA ARG A 262 -3.78 -17.99 -16.96
C ARG A 262 -3.97 -19.50 -17.00
N LEU A 263 -3.50 -20.24 -15.99
CA LEU A 263 -3.78 -21.66 -15.85
C LEU A 263 -5.29 -21.89 -15.67
N CYS A 264 -5.94 -21.19 -14.75
CA CYS A 264 -7.39 -21.29 -14.54
C CYS A 264 -8.19 -20.96 -15.81
N ASP A 265 -7.83 -19.89 -16.52
CA ASP A 265 -8.44 -19.48 -17.79
C ASP A 265 -8.23 -20.53 -18.91
N SER A 266 -7.04 -21.16 -18.95
CA SER A 266 -6.80 -22.29 -19.87
C SER A 266 -7.65 -23.52 -19.54
N TRP A 267 -7.90 -23.77 -18.25
CA TRP A 267 -8.76 -24.86 -17.80
C TRP A 267 -10.21 -24.55 -18.15
N GLU A 268 -10.70 -23.34 -17.83
CA GLU A 268 -12.02 -22.87 -18.19
C GLU A 268 -12.29 -23.02 -19.70
N ARG A 269 -11.39 -22.54 -20.55
CA ARG A 269 -11.50 -22.72 -22.00
C ARG A 269 -11.50 -24.19 -22.44
N ARG A 270 -10.87 -25.09 -21.68
CA ARG A 270 -10.92 -26.53 -21.95
C ARG A 270 -12.27 -27.12 -21.57
N TRP A 271 -12.80 -26.75 -20.41
CA TRP A 271 -14.12 -27.17 -19.93
C TRP A 271 -15.25 -26.65 -20.82
N VAL A 272 -15.19 -25.38 -21.23
CA VAL A 272 -16.17 -24.78 -22.15
C VAL A 272 -16.17 -25.51 -23.50
N ARG A 273 -15.00 -25.85 -24.05
CA ARG A 273 -14.90 -26.65 -25.29
C ARG A 273 -15.44 -28.07 -25.13
N PHE A 274 -15.18 -28.70 -23.98
CA PHE A 274 -15.68 -30.03 -23.67
C PHE A 274 -17.21 -30.07 -23.56
N LEU A 275 -17.81 -29.11 -22.85
CA LEU A 275 -19.26 -29.01 -22.65
C LEU A 275 -20.00 -28.46 -23.88
N GLY A 276 -19.35 -27.60 -24.68
CA GLY A 276 -19.94 -26.92 -25.85
C GLY A 276 -19.95 -27.74 -27.15
N GLY A 277 -19.39 -28.95 -27.18
CA GLY A 277 -19.52 -29.87 -28.31
C GLY A 277 -18.77 -29.49 -29.60
N GLY A 278 -17.89 -28.49 -29.59
CA GLY A 278 -17.14 -28.05 -30.77
C GLY A 278 -16.31 -26.79 -30.52
N PRO A 279 -15.46 -26.36 -31.48
CA PRO A 279 -14.64 -25.17 -31.31
C PRO A 279 -15.52 -23.93 -31.20
N VAL A 280 -15.55 -23.34 -29.99
CA VAL A 280 -16.10 -22.00 -29.80
C VAL A 280 -15.12 -21.02 -30.43
N GLU A 281 -15.45 -20.50 -31.61
CA GLU A 281 -14.85 -19.26 -32.11
C GLU A 281 -15.23 -18.13 -31.14
N VAL A 282 -14.40 -17.91 -30.14
CA VAL A 282 -14.46 -16.66 -29.36
C VAL A 282 -13.95 -15.57 -30.29
N ALA A 283 -14.87 -14.92 -31.00
CA ALA A 283 -14.57 -13.77 -31.83
C ALA A 283 -13.80 -12.72 -31.01
N GLY A 284 -12.57 -12.44 -31.42
CA GLY A 284 -11.96 -11.12 -31.18
C GLY A 284 -10.82 -10.97 -30.18
N ARG A 285 -10.10 -12.02 -29.77
CA ARG A 285 -8.77 -11.82 -29.14
C ARG A 285 -7.82 -12.95 -29.49
N GLU A 286 -6.90 -12.69 -30.42
CA GLU A 286 -5.67 -13.48 -30.50
C GLU A 286 -5.03 -13.56 -29.11
N PRO A 287 -4.44 -14.71 -28.71
CA PRO A 287 -3.69 -14.79 -27.48
C PRO A 287 -2.54 -13.81 -27.61
N SER A 288 -2.70 -12.64 -26.99
CA SER A 288 -1.69 -11.61 -27.06
C SER A 288 -0.41 -12.24 -26.49
N THR A 289 0.64 -12.30 -27.30
CA THR A 289 1.99 -12.74 -26.93
C THR A 289 2.65 -11.74 -25.97
N THR A 290 1.83 -11.02 -25.21
CA THR A 290 2.19 -10.03 -24.23
C THR A 290 2.94 -10.75 -23.13
N THR A 291 4.25 -10.55 -23.14
CA THR A 291 5.15 -11.06 -22.12
C THR A 291 4.68 -10.58 -20.74
N LEU A 292 5.02 -11.32 -19.70
CA LEU A 292 4.68 -10.91 -18.32
C LEU A 292 5.17 -9.48 -18.01
N ASP A 293 6.27 -9.06 -18.64
CA ASP A 293 6.84 -7.70 -18.55
C ASP A 293 6.01 -6.62 -19.29
N GLU A 294 5.31 -7.00 -20.36
CA GLU A 294 4.38 -6.07 -21.03
C GLU A 294 3.06 -5.93 -20.24
N LEU A 295 2.66 -6.96 -19.48
CA LEU A 295 1.47 -6.92 -18.62
C LEU A 295 1.71 -6.42 -17.19
N LEU A 296 2.96 -6.44 -16.71
CA LEU A 296 3.36 -5.95 -15.39
C LEU A 296 4.30 -4.77 -15.57
#